data_AF-A0A2G7FZ47-F1
#
_entry.id   AF-A0A2G7FZ47-F1
#
_cell.length_a   1.000
_cell.length_b   1.000
_cell.length_c   1.000
_cell.angle_alpha   90.00
_cell.angle_beta   90.00
_cell.angle_gamma   90.00
#
_symmetry.space_group_name_H-M   'P 1'
#
loop_
_entity.id
_entity.type
_entity.pdbx_description
1 polymer ?
#
loop_
_entity_poly.entity_id
_entity_poly.type
_entity_poly.pdbx_seq_one_letter_code
_entity_poly.pdbx_strand_id
1 'polypeptide(L)'
;MGVPRSNGCLLCVQRRVKIMHSLFSKEKCFLASSDWQSVMKQQFDSTFPAIIYAQVEELFALYTTIPYFIHQFFDLRQADPTHETTQSKASKLLSEALDMQDKLFTWYDKFSHTAALPTEILSSIGDTLYPIVYSFTDVDTATIFAAYYSYMVIIHAILGACRYPGEHADMVVYYRDQICMSVEFNAQGMLGPSRLGFPLLVVNEFADPPTKLWVQ
;
A
#
# COMPACT_ATOMS: atom_id res chain seq x y z
N MET A 1 -7.66 20.31 -21.61
CA MET A 1 -6.38 20.52 -22.33
C MET A 1 -5.59 19.23 -22.29
N GLY A 2 -5.15 18.70 -23.43
CA GLY A 2 -4.44 17.41 -23.50
C GLY A 2 -3.03 17.53 -22.93
N VAL A 3 -2.69 16.70 -21.94
CA VAL A 3 -1.32 16.58 -21.43
C VAL A 3 -0.49 15.86 -22.51
N PRO A 4 0.66 16.40 -22.95
CA PRO A 4 1.54 15.72 -23.90
C PRO A 4 1.90 14.31 -23.42
N ARG A 5 1.97 13.32 -24.32
CA ARG A 5 2.26 11.91 -23.96
C ARG A 5 3.54 11.73 -23.12
N SER A 6 4.57 12.53 -23.39
CA SER A 6 5.82 12.56 -22.62
C SER A 6 5.61 13.00 -21.17
N ASN A 7 4.71 13.95 -20.92
CA ASN A 7 4.39 14.44 -19.59
C ASN A 7 3.54 13.42 -18.81
N GLY A 8 2.64 12.70 -19.47
CA GLY A 8 1.88 11.60 -18.87
C GLY A 8 2.77 10.43 -18.43
N CYS A 9 3.71 10.04 -19.28
CA CYS A 9 4.70 9.01 -18.95
C CYS A 9 5.59 9.43 -17.78
N LEU A 10 6.09 10.68 -17.78
CA LEU A 10 6.89 11.22 -16.68
C LEU A 10 6.12 11.19 -15.34
N LEU A 11 4.83 11.53 -15.35
CA LEU A 11 3.98 11.47 -14.16
C LEU A 11 3.81 10.02 -13.66
N CYS A 12 3.65 9.05 -14.56
CA CYS A 12 3.57 7.64 -14.20
C CYS A 12 4.86 7.16 -13.52
N VAL A 13 6.01 7.52 -14.07
CA VAL A 13 7.33 7.17 -13.49
C VAL A 13 7.54 7.82 -12.12
N GLN A 14 7.13 9.08 -11.96
CA GLN A 14 7.30 9.82 -10.70
C GLN A 14 6.19 9.58 -9.68
N ARG A 15 5.18 8.76 -10.00
CA ARG A 15 3.97 8.57 -9.19
C ARG A 15 4.27 8.28 -7.73
N ARG A 16 5.13 7.29 -7.47
CA ARG A 16 5.54 6.93 -6.11
C ARG A 16 6.21 8.09 -5.38
N VAL A 17 7.12 8.80 -6.04
CA VAL A 17 7.80 9.98 -5.46
C VAL A 17 6.81 11.08 -5.11
N LYS A 18 5.81 11.33 -5.96
CA LYS A 18 4.77 12.34 -5.69
C LYS A 18 3.86 11.93 -4.53
N ILE A 19 3.47 10.66 -4.43
CA ILE A 19 2.69 10.14 -3.30
C ILE A 19 3.51 10.26 -2.00
N MET A 20 4.77 9.83 -2.02
CA MET A 20 5.67 9.94 -0.86
C MET A 20 5.94 11.39 -0.46
N HIS A 21 6.09 12.30 -1.42
CA HIS A 21 6.22 13.73 -1.11
C HIS A 21 5.00 14.23 -0.33
N SER A 22 3.78 13.97 -0.81
CA SER A 22 2.55 14.34 -0.11
C SER A 22 2.46 13.72 1.28
N LEU A 23 2.94 12.48 1.45
CA LEU A 23 3.00 11.83 2.75
C LEU A 23 3.83 12.64 3.76
N PHE A 24 5.02 13.11 3.37
CA PHE A 24 5.90 13.87 4.26
C PHE A 24 5.58 15.37 4.36
N SER A 25 5.01 15.98 3.31
CA SER A 25 4.71 17.42 3.28
C SER A 25 3.42 17.82 4.00
N LYS A 26 2.62 16.84 4.46
CA LYS A 26 1.25 17.05 4.99
C LYS A 26 0.27 17.66 3.97
N GLU A 27 0.61 17.62 2.68
CA GLU A 27 -0.25 18.12 1.61
C GLU A 27 -1.12 17.01 1.02
N LYS A 28 -2.28 17.39 0.47
CA LYS A 28 -3.11 16.45 -0.29
C LYS A 28 -2.36 15.99 -1.55
N CYS A 29 -2.45 14.70 -1.87
CA CYS A 29 -1.89 14.19 -3.12
C CYS A 29 -2.74 14.65 -4.31
N PHE A 30 -2.20 15.52 -5.16
CA PHE A 30 -2.93 16.03 -6.33
C PHE A 30 -3.30 14.92 -7.32
N LEU A 31 -2.56 13.82 -7.34
CA LEU A 31 -2.84 12.64 -8.18
C LEU A 31 -4.16 11.94 -7.82
N ALA A 32 -4.75 12.25 -6.67
CA ALA A 32 -6.05 11.71 -6.25
C ALA A 32 -7.23 12.34 -7.01
N SER A 33 -7.05 13.41 -7.79
CA SER A 33 -8.14 13.99 -8.58
C SER A 33 -8.48 13.14 -9.81
N SER A 34 -9.74 13.17 -10.22
CA SER A 34 -10.23 12.47 -11.42
C SER A 34 -9.48 12.85 -12.69
N ASP A 35 -9.09 14.12 -12.80
CA ASP A 35 -8.38 14.65 -13.96
C ASP A 35 -7.03 13.98 -14.11
N TRP A 36 -6.28 13.83 -13.02
CA TRP A 36 -4.97 13.19 -13.03
C TRP A 36 -5.06 11.67 -13.13
N GLN A 37 -6.06 11.05 -12.52
CA GLN A 37 -6.30 9.62 -12.70
C GLN A 37 -6.56 9.26 -14.17
N SER A 38 -7.23 10.12 -14.94
CA SER A 38 -7.45 9.90 -16.38
C SER A 38 -6.15 9.92 -17.19
N VAL A 39 -5.20 10.78 -16.81
CA VAL A 39 -3.86 10.86 -17.43
C VAL A 39 -3.04 9.62 -17.07
N MET A 40 -3.20 9.11 -15.85
CA MET A 40 -2.47 7.95 -15.33
C MET A 40 -2.91 6.63 -15.95
N LYS A 41 -4.17 6.49 -16.34
CA LYS A 41 -4.72 5.28 -16.98
C LYS A 41 -4.27 5.08 -18.44
N GLN A 42 -3.50 6.01 -19.01
CA GLN A 42 -2.99 5.86 -20.36
C GLN A 42 -1.95 4.74 -20.40
N GLN A 43 -2.22 3.67 -21.16
CA GLN A 43 -1.26 2.60 -21.34
C GLN A 43 -0.10 3.07 -22.21
N PHE A 44 1.09 3.16 -21.62
CA PHE A 44 2.32 3.55 -22.31
C PHE A 44 3.15 2.35 -22.79
N ASP A 45 2.83 1.14 -22.32
CA ASP A 45 3.53 -0.11 -22.66
C ASP A 45 2.51 -1.23 -22.96
N SER A 46 2.65 -1.86 -24.13
CA SER A 46 1.81 -2.98 -24.59
C SER A 46 2.34 -4.36 -24.21
N THR A 47 3.46 -4.43 -23.47
CA THR A 47 4.10 -5.69 -23.09
C THR A 47 3.27 -6.50 -22.09
N PHE A 48 2.48 -5.83 -21.25
CA PHE A 48 1.58 -6.48 -20.30
C PHE A 48 0.18 -6.72 -20.87
N PRO A 49 -0.48 -7.84 -20.52
CA PRO A 49 -1.90 -8.03 -20.80
C PRO A 49 -2.71 -6.84 -20.31
N ALA A 50 -3.57 -6.28 -21.16
CA ALA A 50 -4.33 -5.07 -20.86
C ALA A 50 -5.16 -5.17 -19.56
N ILE A 51 -5.62 -6.38 -19.23
CA ILE A 51 -6.35 -6.65 -17.98
C ILE A 51 -5.48 -6.45 -16.73
N ILE A 52 -4.24 -6.95 -16.73
CA ILE A 52 -3.29 -6.77 -15.62
C ILE A 52 -2.94 -5.29 -15.50
N TYR A 53 -2.66 -4.63 -16.62
CA TYR A 53 -2.35 -3.21 -16.62
C TYR A 53 -3.49 -2.37 -16.02
N ALA A 54 -4.75 -2.63 -16.41
CA ALA A 54 -5.91 -1.93 -15.88
C ALA A 54 -6.07 -2.14 -14.38
N GLN A 55 -5.91 -3.37 -13.88
CA GLN A 55 -5.98 -3.67 -12.45
C GLN A 55 -4.84 -2.99 -11.67
N VAL A 56 -3.63 -2.94 -12.21
CA VAL A 56 -2.51 -2.24 -11.58
C VAL A 56 -2.78 -0.72 -11.49
N GLU A 57 -3.34 -0.13 -12.54
CA GLU A 57 -3.74 1.28 -12.53
C GLU A 57 -4.89 1.55 -11.55
N GLU A 58 -5.82 0.61 -11.36
CA GLU A 58 -6.86 0.69 -10.31
C GLU A 58 -6.24 0.73 -8.91
N LEU A 59 -5.31 -0.16 -8.58
CA LEU A 59 -4.60 -0.13 -7.30
C LEU A 59 -3.89 1.20 -7.09
N PHE A 60 -3.18 1.66 -8.12
CA PHE A 60 -2.45 2.92 -8.03
C PHE A 60 -3.37 4.13 -7.84
N ALA A 61 -4.57 4.10 -8.40
CA ALA A 61 -5.57 5.14 -8.15
C ALA A 61 -5.98 5.17 -6.67
N LEU A 62 -6.21 4.00 -6.04
CA LEU A 62 -6.50 3.92 -4.60
C LEU A 62 -5.32 4.47 -3.77
N TYR A 63 -4.10 4.09 -4.14
CA TYR A 63 -2.84 4.49 -3.51
C TYR A 63 -2.63 6.00 -3.38
N THR A 64 -3.21 6.78 -4.29
CA THR A 64 -3.13 8.25 -4.22
C THR A 64 -3.77 8.81 -2.95
N THR A 65 -4.61 8.05 -2.26
CA THR A 65 -5.29 8.47 -1.03
C THR A 65 -4.55 8.07 0.25
N ILE A 66 -3.46 7.29 0.14
CA ILE A 66 -2.62 6.89 1.29
C ILE A 66 -2.16 8.10 2.13
N PRO A 67 -1.64 9.20 1.55
CA PRO A 67 -1.22 10.36 2.35
C PRO A 67 -2.35 10.91 3.23
N TYR A 68 -3.56 11.01 2.67
CA TYR A 68 -4.73 11.46 3.41
C TYR A 68 -5.02 10.56 4.61
N PHE A 69 -5.10 9.24 4.40
CA PHE A 69 -5.36 8.29 5.49
C PHE A 69 -4.30 8.34 6.58
N ILE A 70 -3.02 8.41 6.22
CA ILE A 70 -1.93 8.49 7.20
C ILE A 70 -1.99 9.79 7.99
N HIS A 71 -2.23 10.94 7.35
CA HIS A 71 -2.35 12.22 8.06
C HIS A 71 -3.49 12.19 9.07
N GLN A 72 -4.67 11.72 8.64
CA GLN A 72 -5.85 11.61 9.50
C GLN A 72 -5.62 10.64 10.66
N PHE A 73 -4.91 9.54 10.43
CA PHE A 73 -4.53 8.57 11.46
C PHE A 73 -3.63 9.17 12.54
N PHE A 74 -2.57 9.88 12.13
CA PHE A 74 -1.66 10.52 13.09
C PHE A 74 -2.33 11.65 13.86
N ASP A 75 -3.16 12.45 13.19
CA ASP A 75 -3.94 13.51 13.85
C ASP A 75 -4.89 12.90 14.90
N LEU A 76 -5.54 11.78 14.59
CA LEU A 76 -6.43 11.07 15.52
C LEU A 76 -5.66 10.52 16.73
N ARG A 77 -4.46 9.93 16.53
CA ARG A 77 -3.62 9.38 17.60
C ARG A 77 -3.16 10.43 18.61
N GLN A 78 -3.01 11.68 18.20
CA GLN A 78 -2.55 12.78 19.05
C GLN A 78 -3.70 13.57 19.70
N ALA A 79 -4.93 13.38 19.22
CA ALA A 79 -6.09 14.13 19.68
C ALA A 79 -6.69 13.55 20.97
N ASP A 80 -7.33 14.41 21.77
CA ASP A 80 -8.11 13.97 22.92
C ASP A 80 -9.40 13.26 22.44
N PRO A 81 -9.61 11.98 22.80
CA PRO A 81 -10.78 11.20 22.35
C PRO A 81 -12.11 11.68 22.97
N THR A 82 -12.08 12.50 24.02
CA THR A 82 -13.28 13.02 24.69
C THR A 82 -13.86 14.26 24.01
N HIS A 83 -13.07 14.93 23.18
CA HIS A 83 -13.53 16.09 22.41
C HIS A 83 -14.49 15.69 21.29
N GLU A 84 -15.64 16.36 21.21
CA GLU A 84 -16.69 16.13 20.19
C GLU A 84 -16.16 16.22 18.75
N THR A 85 -15.24 17.15 18.49
CA THR A 85 -14.60 17.32 17.19
C THR A 85 -13.72 16.13 16.80
N THR A 86 -13.04 15.50 17.78
CA THR A 86 -12.27 14.27 17.58
C THR A 86 -13.18 13.11 17.25
N GLN A 87 -14.31 12.97 17.96
CA GLN A 87 -15.28 11.91 17.70
C GLN A 87 -15.89 12.03 16.30
N SER A 88 -16.27 13.24 15.88
CA SER A 88 -16.77 13.48 14.53
C SER A 88 -15.74 13.12 13.45
N LYS A 89 -14.47 13.51 13.64
CA LYS A 89 -13.37 13.14 12.73
C LYS A 89 -13.15 11.62 12.69
N ALA A 90 -13.19 10.94 13.84
CA ALA A 90 -13.02 9.50 13.94
C ALA A 90 -14.14 8.75 13.19
N SER A 91 -15.40 9.18 13.36
CA SER A 91 -16.54 8.59 12.65
C SER A 91 -16.46 8.78 11.13
N LYS A 92 -16.02 9.96 10.68
CA LYS A 92 -15.81 10.21 9.25
C LYS A 92 -14.68 9.33 8.69
N LEU A 93 -13.54 9.31 9.37
CA LEU A 93 -12.38 8.51 8.97
C LEU A 93 -12.73 7.01 8.94
N LEU A 94 -13.53 6.54 9.90
CA LEU A 94 -14.03 5.17 9.93
C LEU A 94 -14.84 4.83 8.68
N SER A 95 -15.81 5.68 8.31
CA SER A 95 -16.62 5.45 7.11
C SER A 95 -15.78 5.41 5.84
N GLU A 96 -14.77 6.28 5.72
CA GLU A 96 -13.88 6.31 4.56
C GLU A 96 -12.92 5.11 4.54
N ALA A 97 -12.47 4.64 5.70
CA ALA A 97 -11.61 3.46 5.82
C ALA A 97 -12.35 2.17 5.45
N LEU A 98 -13.62 2.03 5.86
CA LEU A 98 -14.46 0.88 5.49
C LEU A 98 -14.71 0.84 3.97
N ASP A 99 -15.09 1.96 3.36
CA ASP A 99 -15.25 2.06 1.91
C ASP A 99 -13.95 1.74 1.15
N MET A 100 -12.80 2.20 1.67
CA MET A 100 -11.50 1.84 1.10
C MET A 100 -11.16 0.35 1.27
N GLN A 101 -11.50 -0.24 2.41
CA GLN A 101 -11.33 -1.67 2.66
C GLN A 101 -12.11 -2.51 1.64
N ASP A 102 -13.38 -2.18 1.39
CA ASP A 102 -14.22 -2.88 0.41
C ASP A 102 -13.65 -2.76 -1.01
N LYS A 103 -13.13 -1.58 -1.38
CA LYS A 103 -12.47 -1.36 -2.66
C LYS A 103 -11.20 -2.21 -2.80
N LEU A 104 -10.40 -2.28 -1.73
CA LEU A 104 -9.18 -3.07 -1.70
C LEU A 104 -9.47 -4.58 -1.77
N PHE A 105 -10.49 -5.07 -1.05
CA PHE A 105 -10.91 -6.47 -1.15
C PHE A 105 -11.44 -6.81 -2.55
N THR A 106 -12.29 -5.94 -3.12
CA THR A 106 -12.80 -6.11 -4.49
C THR A 106 -11.67 -6.14 -5.51
N TRP A 107 -10.67 -5.27 -5.33
CA TRP A 107 -9.49 -5.25 -6.20
C TRP A 107 -8.66 -6.53 -6.04
N TYR A 108 -8.39 -6.98 -4.81
CA TYR A 108 -7.59 -8.17 -4.54
C TYR A 108 -8.24 -9.43 -5.09
N ASP A 109 -9.55 -9.59 -4.91
CA ASP A 109 -10.31 -10.70 -5.48
C ASP A 109 -10.09 -10.78 -6.99
N LYS A 110 -10.32 -9.68 -7.73
CA LYS A 110 -10.08 -9.63 -9.18
C LYS A 110 -8.62 -9.92 -9.56
N PHE A 111 -7.67 -9.32 -8.84
CA PHE A 111 -6.26 -9.46 -9.15
C PHE A 111 -5.76 -10.89 -8.89
N SER A 112 -6.23 -11.54 -7.82
CA SER A 112 -5.88 -12.93 -7.47
C SER A 112 -6.36 -13.98 -8.48
N HIS A 113 -7.39 -13.67 -9.27
CA HIS A 113 -7.82 -14.50 -10.38
C HIS A 113 -6.99 -14.28 -11.67
N THR A 114 -6.21 -13.20 -11.73
CA THR A 114 -5.47 -12.79 -12.93
C THR A 114 -3.96 -13.02 -12.78
N ALA A 115 -3.40 -12.67 -11.62
CA ALA A 115 -2.01 -12.89 -11.26
C ALA A 115 -1.88 -14.12 -10.34
N ALA A 116 -0.80 -14.88 -10.50
CA ALA A 116 -0.54 -16.02 -9.63
C ALA A 116 -0.32 -15.55 -8.19
N LEU A 117 -0.98 -16.22 -7.24
CA LEU A 117 -0.74 -16.01 -5.81
C LEU A 117 0.69 -16.43 -5.44
N PRO A 118 1.30 -15.78 -4.44
CA PRO A 118 2.59 -16.23 -3.92
C PRO A 118 2.51 -17.67 -3.40
N THR A 119 3.63 -18.36 -3.49
CA THR A 119 3.82 -19.67 -2.89
C THR A 119 4.81 -19.56 -1.74
N GLU A 120 4.57 -20.32 -0.68
CA GLU A 120 5.48 -20.37 0.47
C GLU A 120 6.65 -21.32 0.18
N ILE A 121 7.86 -20.81 0.40
CA ILE A 121 9.11 -21.56 0.30
C ILE A 121 9.98 -21.30 1.54
N LEU A 122 10.96 -22.16 1.79
CA LEU A 122 11.95 -21.90 2.83
C LEU A 122 12.87 -20.74 2.40
N SER A 123 13.20 -19.86 3.34
CA SER A 123 14.18 -18.79 3.12
C SER A 123 15.52 -19.38 2.70
N SER A 124 16.13 -18.81 1.64
CA SER A 124 17.44 -19.24 1.16
C SER A 124 18.61 -18.71 1.99
N ILE A 125 18.36 -17.70 2.82
CA ILE A 125 19.38 -17.03 3.66
C ILE A 125 19.31 -17.47 5.13
N GLY A 126 18.41 -18.39 5.48
CA GLY A 126 18.29 -18.92 6.83
C GLY A 126 17.76 -17.91 7.84
N ASP A 127 16.85 -17.03 7.41
CA ASP A 127 16.20 -16.05 8.28
C ASP A 127 15.45 -16.74 9.42
N THR A 128 15.81 -16.41 10.66
CA THR A 128 15.19 -17.01 11.84
C THR A 128 13.83 -16.39 12.21
N LEU A 129 13.58 -15.16 11.79
CA LEU A 129 12.32 -14.45 12.05
C LEU A 129 11.30 -14.78 10.96
N TYR A 130 11.74 -14.86 9.71
CA TYR A 130 10.92 -15.25 8.56
C TYR A 130 11.50 -16.48 7.84
N PRO A 131 11.45 -17.67 8.46
CA PRO A 131 12.02 -18.90 7.88
C PRO A 131 11.24 -19.40 6.65
N ILE A 132 9.98 -18.97 6.52
CA ILE A 132 9.13 -19.21 5.36
C ILE A 132 8.89 -17.86 4.69
N VAL A 133 9.18 -17.78 3.39
CA VAL A 133 9.07 -16.57 2.57
C VAL A 133 8.26 -16.84 1.31
N TYR A 134 7.84 -15.77 0.64
CA TYR A 134 7.06 -15.87 -0.59
C TYR A 134 7.95 -15.92 -1.83
N SER A 135 7.64 -16.87 -2.70
CA SER A 135 8.09 -16.90 -4.09
C SER A 135 6.97 -16.45 -5.02
N PHE A 136 7.31 -15.58 -5.96
CA PHE A 136 6.39 -15.04 -6.96
C PHE A 136 6.81 -15.46 -8.37
N THR A 137 5.93 -15.27 -9.35
CA THR A 137 6.25 -15.48 -10.77
C THR A 137 7.30 -14.50 -11.26
N ASP A 138 7.21 -13.26 -10.78
CA ASP A 138 8.02 -12.13 -11.22
C ASP A 138 8.00 -11.02 -10.16
N VAL A 139 8.94 -10.09 -10.31
CA VAL A 139 9.17 -9.00 -9.37
C VAL A 139 8.08 -7.92 -9.39
N ASP A 140 7.35 -7.78 -10.50
CA ASP A 140 6.28 -6.78 -10.61
C ASP A 140 5.06 -7.25 -9.82
N THR A 141 4.68 -8.52 -9.99
CA THR A 141 3.65 -9.19 -9.19
C THR A 141 3.97 -9.12 -7.70
N ALA A 142 5.21 -9.44 -7.32
CA ALA A 142 5.68 -9.33 -5.93
C ALA A 142 5.57 -7.89 -5.37
N THR A 143 5.84 -6.89 -6.21
CA THR A 143 5.72 -5.46 -5.83
C THR A 143 4.26 -5.04 -5.66
N ILE A 144 3.37 -5.52 -6.52
CA ILE A 144 1.94 -5.22 -6.49
C ILE A 144 1.29 -5.82 -5.24
N PHE A 145 1.63 -7.06 -4.87
CA PHE A 145 1.17 -7.67 -3.62
C PHE A 145 1.70 -6.94 -2.39
N ALA A 146 3.00 -6.64 -2.34
CA ALA A 146 3.58 -5.86 -1.23
C ALA A 146 2.90 -4.49 -1.06
N ALA A 147 2.53 -3.86 -2.18
CA ALA A 147 1.73 -2.65 -2.17
C ALA A 147 0.34 -2.89 -1.56
N TYR A 148 -0.41 -3.88 -2.02
CA TYR A 148 -1.70 -4.21 -1.44
C TYR A 148 -1.62 -4.44 0.08
N TYR A 149 -0.67 -5.26 0.55
CA TYR A 149 -0.47 -5.55 1.97
C TYR A 149 -0.17 -4.30 2.78
N SER A 150 0.68 -3.41 2.26
CA SER A 150 1.00 -2.13 2.90
C SER A 150 -0.25 -1.27 3.13
N TYR A 151 -1.19 -1.28 2.19
CA TYR A 151 -2.41 -0.51 2.33
C TYR A 151 -3.36 -1.15 3.33
N MET A 152 -3.48 -2.48 3.32
CA MET A 152 -4.30 -3.19 4.30
C MET A 152 -3.80 -2.99 5.74
N VAL A 153 -2.48 -2.93 5.98
CA VAL A 153 -1.92 -2.55 7.29
C VAL A 153 -2.45 -1.19 7.74
N ILE A 154 -2.37 -0.17 6.89
CA ILE A 154 -2.81 1.20 7.22
C ILE A 154 -4.31 1.22 7.51
N ILE A 155 -5.13 0.56 6.70
CA ILE A 155 -6.58 0.54 6.87
C ILE A 155 -6.95 -0.16 8.18
N HIS A 156 -6.38 -1.33 8.48
CA HIS A 156 -6.67 -2.01 9.75
C HIS A 156 -6.18 -1.22 10.98
N ALA A 157 -5.02 -0.55 10.89
CA ALA A 157 -4.57 0.34 11.96
C ALA A 157 -5.57 1.49 12.22
N ILE A 158 -6.15 2.06 11.16
CA ILE A 158 -7.18 3.10 11.26
C ILE A 158 -8.46 2.56 11.87
N LEU A 159 -8.97 1.41 11.41
CA LEU A 159 -10.16 0.77 11.95
C LEU A 159 -10.01 0.50 13.46
N GLY A 160 -8.84 0.01 13.88
CA GLY A 160 -8.49 -0.18 15.28
C GLY A 160 -8.47 1.13 16.08
N ALA A 161 -7.85 2.18 15.56
CA ALA A 161 -7.82 3.50 16.21
C ALA A 161 -9.23 4.14 16.32
N CYS A 162 -10.10 3.88 15.36
CA CYS A 162 -11.51 4.27 15.39
C CYS A 162 -12.38 3.36 16.28
N ARG A 163 -11.80 2.34 16.94
CA ARG A 163 -12.50 1.36 17.79
C ARG A 163 -13.59 0.59 17.06
N TYR A 164 -13.41 0.35 15.77
CA TYR A 164 -14.33 -0.52 15.02
C TYR A 164 -14.20 -1.97 15.49
N PRO A 165 -15.29 -2.74 15.59
CA PRO A 165 -15.24 -4.13 16.03
C PRO A 165 -14.45 -5.01 15.06
N GLY A 166 -13.60 -5.89 15.60
CA GLY A 166 -12.84 -6.88 14.84
C GLY A 166 -11.42 -7.07 15.35
N GLU A 167 -10.71 -8.05 14.79
CA GLU A 167 -9.33 -8.41 15.15
C GLU A 167 -8.31 -7.54 14.39
N HIS A 168 -8.47 -6.21 14.45
CA HIS A 168 -7.68 -5.31 13.62
C HIS A 168 -6.19 -5.30 13.95
N ALA A 169 -5.82 -5.52 15.21
CA ALA A 169 -4.42 -5.65 15.61
C ALA A 169 -3.77 -6.90 14.98
N ASP A 170 -4.49 -8.02 14.97
CA ASP A 170 -4.02 -9.27 14.37
C ASP A 170 -3.94 -9.15 12.85
N MET A 171 -4.89 -8.46 12.21
CA MET A 171 -4.83 -8.19 10.77
C MET A 171 -3.66 -7.26 10.39
N VAL A 172 -3.30 -6.29 11.25
CA VAL A 172 -2.09 -5.48 11.06
C VAL A 172 -0.84 -6.36 11.06
N VAL A 173 -0.73 -7.27 12.03
CA VAL A 173 0.39 -8.23 12.12
C VAL A 173 0.42 -9.13 10.89
N TYR A 174 -0.73 -9.71 10.52
CA TYR A 174 -0.86 -10.58 9.36
C TYR A 174 -0.35 -9.92 8.08
N TYR A 175 -0.85 -8.74 7.71
CA TYR A 175 -0.42 -8.07 6.48
C TYR A 175 1.01 -7.53 6.56
N ARG A 176 1.47 -7.11 7.74
CA ARG A 176 2.87 -6.73 7.96
C ARG A 176 3.80 -7.90 7.70
N ASP A 177 3.46 -9.09 8.20
CA ASP A 177 4.29 -10.28 8.05
C ASP A 177 4.29 -10.73 6.59
N GLN A 178 3.18 -10.59 5.85
CA GLN A 178 3.16 -10.81 4.40
C GLN A 178 4.11 -9.88 3.62
N ILE A 179 4.27 -8.62 4.06
CA ILE A 179 5.29 -7.73 3.48
C ILE A 179 6.69 -8.30 3.76
N CYS A 180 6.96 -8.71 4.99
CA CYS A 180 8.27 -9.23 5.39
C CYS A 180 8.61 -10.54 4.66
N MET A 181 7.66 -11.46 4.55
CA MET A 181 7.77 -12.69 3.76
C MET A 181 8.02 -12.40 2.27
N SER A 182 7.63 -11.23 1.77
CA SER A 182 7.86 -10.82 0.38
C SER A 182 9.25 -10.20 0.15
N VAL A 183 10.02 -9.89 1.20
CA VAL A 183 11.27 -9.12 1.10
C VAL A 183 12.34 -9.88 0.34
N GLU A 184 12.57 -11.16 0.65
CA GLU A 184 13.66 -11.94 0.05
C GLU A 184 13.55 -11.97 -1.48
N PHE A 185 12.33 -12.13 -2.01
CA PHE A 185 12.08 -12.10 -3.45
C PHE A 185 12.15 -10.68 -4.02
N ASN A 186 11.50 -9.70 -3.37
CA ASN A 186 11.45 -8.32 -3.86
C ASN A 186 12.78 -7.57 -3.77
N ALA A 187 13.69 -7.96 -2.90
CA ALA A 187 14.99 -7.31 -2.74
C ALA A 187 15.97 -7.64 -3.87
N GLN A 188 15.71 -8.69 -4.66
CA GLN A 188 16.63 -9.18 -5.68
C GLN A 188 16.87 -8.17 -6.80
N GLY A 189 18.14 -7.93 -7.16
CA GLY A 189 18.51 -7.04 -8.26
C GLY A 189 18.48 -5.55 -7.93
N MET A 190 18.97 -4.73 -8.86
CA MET A 190 19.29 -3.31 -8.63
C MET A 190 18.11 -2.44 -8.17
N LEU A 191 16.88 -2.81 -8.55
CA LEU A 191 15.66 -2.04 -8.23
C LEU A 191 14.96 -2.51 -6.94
N GLY A 192 15.55 -3.43 -6.16
CA GLY A 192 14.98 -3.92 -4.90
C GLY A 192 14.59 -2.79 -3.93
N PRO A 193 15.51 -1.85 -3.62
CA PRO A 193 15.22 -0.74 -2.72
C PRO A 193 14.05 0.14 -3.19
N SER A 194 13.91 0.36 -4.50
CA SER A 194 12.80 1.15 -5.06
C SER A 194 11.45 0.46 -4.95
N ARG A 195 11.41 -0.88 -4.93
CA ARG A 195 10.19 -1.67 -4.76
C ARG A 195 9.77 -1.77 -3.29
N LEU A 196 10.74 -1.93 -2.39
CA LEU A 196 10.50 -2.17 -0.97
C LEU A 196 10.47 -0.92 -0.08
N GLY A 197 10.90 0.24 -0.59
CA GLY A 197 11.00 1.46 0.22
C GLY A 197 9.72 1.82 0.99
N PHE A 198 8.56 1.90 0.31
CA PHE A 198 7.30 2.19 0.99
C PHE A 198 6.79 1.03 1.86
N PRO A 199 6.76 -0.23 1.39
CA PRO A 199 6.36 -1.36 2.23
C PRO A 199 7.17 -1.48 3.53
N LEU A 200 8.50 -1.33 3.49
CA LEU A 200 9.34 -1.41 4.69
C LEU A 200 9.14 -0.21 5.63
N LEU A 201 8.79 0.97 5.12
CA LEU A 201 8.38 2.10 5.98
C LEU A 201 7.10 1.78 6.75
N VAL A 202 6.13 1.13 6.10
CA VAL A 202 4.90 0.67 6.75
C VAL A 202 5.22 -0.39 7.81
N VAL A 203 6.04 -1.39 7.48
CA VAL A 203 6.48 -2.40 8.47
C VAL A 203 7.13 -1.70 9.66
N ASN A 204 8.10 -0.80 9.45
CA ASN A 204 8.80 -0.13 10.54
C ASN A 204 7.89 0.70 11.47
N GLU A 205 6.83 1.33 10.94
CA GLU A 205 5.85 2.06 11.76
C GLU A 205 5.05 1.10 12.66
N PHE A 206 4.57 -0.01 12.10
CA PHE A 206 3.61 -0.93 12.75
C PHE A 206 4.22 -2.22 13.32
N ALA A 207 5.54 -2.37 13.27
CA ALA A 207 6.25 -3.54 13.77
C ALA A 207 6.40 -3.60 15.29
N ASP A 208 6.45 -4.82 15.82
CA ASP A 208 6.96 -5.11 17.16
C ASP A 208 8.49 -4.91 17.23
N PRO A 209 9.11 -4.86 18.43
CA PRO A 209 10.53 -4.60 18.55
C PRO A 209 11.45 -5.56 17.77
N PRO A 210 11.23 -6.90 17.79
CA PRO A 210 12.00 -7.82 16.96
C PRO A 210 11.92 -7.51 15.46
N THR A 211 10.71 -7.27 14.95
CA THR A 211 10.50 -6.97 13.54
C THR A 211 11.10 -5.62 13.15
N LYS A 212 11.06 -4.60 14.03
CA LYS A 212 11.72 -3.31 13.78
C LYS A 212 13.24 -3.45 13.65
N LEU A 213 13.86 -4.27 14.50
CA LEU A 213 15.29 -4.56 14.42
C LEU A 213 15.64 -5.31 13.14
N TRP A 214 14.76 -6.20 12.69
CA TRP A 214 14.96 -6.95 11.45
C TRP A 214 14.92 -6.08 10.17
N VAL A 215 14.13 -5.00 10.17
CA VAL A 215 14.05 -4.07 9.02
C VAL A 215 15.28 -3.15 8.89
N GLN A 216 16.04 -2.96 9.97
CA GLN A 216 17.19 -2.02 10.04
C GLN A 216 18.48 -2.63 9.48
#